data_AF-A5PAF2-F1
#
_entry.id   AF-A5PAF2-F1
#
_cell.length_a   1.000
_cell.length_b   1.000
_cell.length_c   1.000
_cell.angle_alpha   90.00
_cell.angle_beta   90.00
_cell.angle_gamma   90.00
#
_symmetry.space_group_name_H-M   'P 1'
#
loop_
_entity.id
_entity.type
_entity.pdbx_description
1 polymer ?
#
loop_
_entity_poly.entity_id
_entity_poly.type
_entity_poly.pdbx_seq_one_letter_code
_entity_poly.pdbx_strand_id
1 'polypeptide(L)'
;MRAKTISMAARVPTRSTAVSYGGADADTLYGQEDNDRLNRDGGNDFLYGGTGNDILSGGWGTDFVSGEEGDDTATGGEGDDKLYGGDGIDNLSGDNGNDLVLGFAGFDFLYGGLGNDRMFGGEDDDVIDGEDGDDSVYGGDDNDELVGADGIDWLYAGSGNDLVYAGENDDTVYGGDGHDTLLGEEGNDRIEGGAGYDYIIAGDGDDVIFGGNDSDYLYGDAELPAGHRSRRCRRQDYLRPNHR
;
A
#
# COMPACT_ATOMS: atom_id res chain seq x y z
N MET A 1 -14.36 20.24 23.60
CA MET A 1 -13.13 20.30 24.42
C MET A 1 -12.21 21.36 23.84
N ARG A 2 -11.19 21.84 24.56
CA ARG A 2 -10.18 22.76 24.01
C ARG A 2 -8.98 21.92 23.57
N ALA A 3 -8.73 21.85 22.26
CA ALA A 3 -7.49 21.27 21.73
C ALA A 3 -6.28 21.97 22.36
N LYS A 4 -5.27 21.20 22.73
CA LYS A 4 -4.04 21.72 23.35
C LYS A 4 -2.92 21.65 22.32
N THR A 5 -2.54 22.81 21.79
CA THR A 5 -1.38 22.90 20.90
C THR A 5 -0.10 22.81 21.74
N ILE A 6 0.74 21.82 21.45
CA ILE A 6 2.08 21.69 22.04
C ILE A 6 3.08 21.89 20.90
N SER A 7 3.69 23.07 20.84
CA SER A 7 4.78 23.37 19.89
C SER A 7 6.12 23.25 20.63
N MET A 8 7.07 22.49 20.06
CA MET A 8 8.45 22.44 20.54
C MET A 8 9.05 23.86 20.45
N ALA A 9 9.42 24.49 21.57
CA ALA A 9 10.06 25.80 21.49
C ALA A 9 11.54 25.62 21.05
N ALA A 10 11.92 26.22 19.92
CA ALA A 10 13.30 26.32 19.45
C ALA A 10 14.26 26.77 20.58
N ARG A 11 15.04 25.83 21.13
CA ARG A 11 16.17 26.19 22.00
C ARG A 11 17.28 25.14 22.06
N VAL A 12 18.38 25.55 21.43
CA VAL A 12 19.80 25.13 21.57
C VAL A 12 20.18 23.86 20.78
N PRO A 13 21.21 23.92 19.92
CA PRO A 13 21.68 22.77 19.16
C PRO A 13 22.45 21.84 20.10
N THR A 14 21.71 20.95 20.75
CA THR A 14 22.29 19.79 21.41
C THR A 14 21.56 18.59 20.87
N ARG A 15 22.27 17.71 20.16
CA ARG A 15 21.90 16.35 19.72
C ARG A 15 20.89 15.66 20.65
N SER A 16 19.62 16.03 20.58
CA SER A 16 18.62 15.65 21.58
C SER A 16 17.33 15.45 20.82
N THR A 17 17.07 14.19 20.48
CA THR A 17 15.74 13.66 20.15
C THR A 17 14.71 14.33 21.05
N ALA A 18 13.87 15.20 20.50
CA ALA A 18 12.82 15.82 21.28
C ALA A 18 11.66 14.81 21.37
N VAL A 19 11.33 14.38 22.59
CA VAL A 19 10.24 13.44 22.85
C VAL A 19 9.08 14.24 23.46
N SER A 20 7.92 14.23 22.81
CA SER A 20 6.71 14.92 23.30
C SER A 20 5.55 13.94 23.45
N TYR A 21 5.03 13.84 24.68
CA TYR A 21 3.89 12.97 25.04
C TYR A 21 2.58 13.74 25.11
N GLY A 22 1.50 13.13 24.59
CA GLY A 22 0.13 13.64 24.65
C GLY A 22 -0.66 13.15 25.85
N GLY A 23 -1.82 13.77 26.08
CA GLY A 23 -2.79 13.28 27.06
C GLY A 23 -3.77 12.28 26.43
N ALA A 24 -4.91 12.06 27.10
CA ALA A 24 -6.05 11.31 26.55
C ALA A 24 -7.05 12.23 25.80
N ASP A 25 -6.62 13.44 25.46
CA ASP A 25 -7.43 14.50 24.83
C ASP A 25 -6.82 14.81 23.45
N ALA A 26 -7.67 15.25 22.51
CA ALA A 26 -7.22 15.73 21.20
C ALA A 26 -6.12 16.82 21.31
N ASP A 27 -4.95 16.51 20.78
CA ASP A 27 -3.72 17.28 20.81
C ASP A 27 -3.26 17.67 19.39
N THR A 28 -2.36 18.66 19.30
CA THR A 28 -1.68 19.01 18.04
C THR A 28 -0.20 19.26 18.29
N LEU A 29 0.65 18.60 17.52
CA LEU A 29 2.09 18.52 17.68
C LEU A 29 2.87 18.86 16.41
N TYR A 30 4.02 19.49 16.60
CA TYR A 30 4.95 19.81 15.51
C TYR A 30 6.37 19.49 15.97
N GLY A 31 7.08 18.65 15.22
CA GLY A 31 8.52 18.36 15.41
C GLY A 31 9.38 19.57 15.05
N GLN A 32 9.21 20.07 13.82
CA GLN A 32 9.95 21.18 13.18
C GLN A 32 11.19 20.72 12.43
N GLU A 33 12.39 21.13 12.85
CA GLU A 33 13.64 20.75 12.21
C GLU A 33 14.32 19.69 13.09
N ASP A 34 15.10 18.81 12.47
CA ASP A 34 15.81 17.68 13.09
C ASP A 34 14.90 16.46 13.37
N ASN A 35 15.52 15.32 13.64
CA ASN A 35 14.85 14.06 13.94
C ASN A 35 14.14 14.07 15.30
N ASP A 36 12.82 13.96 15.27
CA ASP A 36 11.90 14.05 16.40
C ASP A 36 11.22 12.73 16.76
N ARG A 37 10.63 12.71 17.96
CA ARG A 37 9.81 11.59 18.47
C ARG A 37 8.50 12.13 19.03
N LEU A 38 7.42 11.92 18.30
CA LEU A 38 6.10 12.43 18.59
C LEU A 38 5.18 11.26 18.94
N ASN A 39 4.95 11.02 20.23
CA ASN A 39 4.09 9.91 20.67
C ASN A 39 2.85 10.45 21.38
N ARG A 40 1.70 9.94 21.02
CA ARG A 40 0.41 10.24 21.62
C ARG A 40 -0.15 9.02 22.35
N ASP A 41 -1.08 9.28 23.27
CA ASP A 41 -1.75 8.22 24.03
C ASP A 41 -3.15 8.00 23.45
N GLY A 42 -4.14 8.82 23.79
CA GLY A 42 -5.45 8.70 23.16
C GLY A 42 -6.05 10.06 22.86
N GLY A 43 -7.02 10.12 21.96
CA GLY A 43 -7.53 11.39 21.48
C GLY A 43 -7.81 11.32 19.99
N ASN A 44 -7.96 12.49 19.38
CA ASN A 44 -7.98 12.58 17.93
C ASN A 44 -6.94 13.66 17.62
N ASP A 45 -5.74 13.21 17.32
CA ASP A 45 -4.53 13.99 17.40
C ASP A 45 -4.05 14.37 16.00
N PHE A 46 -3.26 15.44 15.96
CA PHE A 46 -2.59 15.89 14.74
C PHE A 46 -1.09 15.97 15.01
N LEU A 47 -0.32 15.16 14.31
CA LEU A 47 1.13 15.09 14.40
C LEU A 47 1.75 15.52 13.08
N TYR A 48 2.70 16.44 13.14
CA TYR A 48 3.49 16.90 11.99
C TYR A 48 4.97 16.75 12.37
N GLY A 49 5.71 15.95 11.60
CA GLY A 49 7.14 15.70 11.80
C GLY A 49 7.94 16.97 11.49
N GLY A 50 7.93 17.36 10.22
CA GLY A 50 8.67 18.52 9.75
C GLY A 50 9.81 18.09 8.86
N THR A 51 11.00 18.63 9.06
CA THR A 51 12.20 18.18 8.34
C THR A 51 13.04 17.30 9.23
N GLY A 52 13.55 16.20 8.69
CA GLY A 52 14.38 15.25 9.43
C GLY A 52 13.72 13.89 9.46
N ASN A 53 14.41 12.90 10.03
CA ASN A 53 13.89 11.54 10.07
C ASN A 53 13.19 11.31 11.41
N ASP A 54 11.88 11.37 11.41
CA ASP A 54 11.00 11.43 12.56
C ASP A 54 10.38 10.08 12.91
N ILE A 55 9.92 9.97 14.16
CA ILE A 55 9.11 8.84 14.62
C ILE A 55 7.83 9.38 15.20
N LEU A 56 6.70 9.02 14.61
CA LEU A 56 5.38 9.52 14.94
C LEU A 56 4.44 8.36 15.33
N SER A 57 3.57 8.58 16.31
CA SER A 57 2.61 7.56 16.76
C SER A 57 1.33 8.22 17.28
N GLY A 58 0.20 7.96 16.61
CA GLY A 58 -1.13 8.50 16.91
C GLY A 58 -1.76 7.91 18.17
N GLY A 59 -1.60 6.61 18.38
CA GLY A 59 -2.09 5.95 19.58
C GLY A 59 -3.56 5.58 19.43
N TRP A 60 -4.42 5.96 20.38
CA TRP A 60 -5.85 5.62 20.32
C TRP A 60 -6.68 6.76 19.75
N GLY A 61 -7.51 6.47 18.76
CA GLY A 61 -8.63 7.28 18.33
C GLY A 61 -8.69 7.44 16.81
N THR A 62 -8.80 8.66 16.32
CA THR A 62 -8.74 8.90 14.87
C THR A 62 -7.83 10.08 14.69
N ASP A 63 -6.63 9.77 14.24
CA ASP A 63 -5.46 10.61 14.23
C ASP A 63 -5.09 11.01 12.80
N PHE A 64 -4.35 12.11 12.72
CA PHE A 64 -3.69 12.56 11.51
C PHE A 64 -2.20 12.62 11.80
N VAL A 65 -1.41 11.87 11.05
CA VAL A 65 0.04 11.76 11.20
C VAL A 65 0.70 12.09 9.86
N SER A 66 1.60 13.08 9.86
CA SER A 66 2.34 13.51 8.68
C SER A 66 3.83 13.56 8.98
N GLY A 67 4.64 12.84 8.20
CA GLY A 67 6.11 12.88 8.26
C GLY A 67 6.66 14.22 7.76
N GLU A 68 6.22 14.62 6.57
CA GLU A 68 6.68 15.81 5.82
C GLU A 68 7.99 15.58 5.04
N GLU A 69 9.15 16.11 5.43
CA GLU A 69 10.41 15.91 4.70
C GLU A 69 11.37 15.02 5.50
N GLY A 70 11.86 13.93 4.91
CA GLY A 70 12.85 13.04 5.52
C GLY A 70 12.39 11.59 5.54
N ASP A 71 13.26 10.68 5.98
CA ASP A 71 12.88 9.25 6.06
C ASP A 71 12.17 8.99 7.39
N ASP A 72 10.85 8.92 7.39
CA ASP A 72 10.02 8.90 8.58
C ASP A 72 9.51 7.50 8.96
N THR A 73 9.11 7.35 10.22
CA THR A 73 8.38 6.17 10.68
C THR A 73 7.12 6.60 11.42
N ALA A 74 5.96 6.21 10.92
CA ALA A 74 4.67 6.62 11.48
C ALA A 74 3.74 5.44 11.74
N THR A 75 3.05 5.45 12.88
CA THR A 75 1.96 4.51 13.17
C THR A 75 0.67 5.26 13.50
N GLY A 76 -0.47 4.78 12.98
CA GLY A 76 -1.81 5.26 13.33
C GLY A 76 -2.16 4.81 14.74
N GLY A 77 -2.41 3.51 14.89
CA GLY A 77 -2.65 2.86 16.17
C GLY A 77 -4.03 2.20 16.23
N GLU A 78 -4.93 2.71 17.07
CA GLU A 78 -6.28 2.15 17.19
C GLU A 78 -7.31 3.16 16.67
N GLY A 79 -8.09 2.75 15.66
CA GLY A 79 -9.19 3.48 15.06
C GLY A 79 -8.81 4.06 13.69
N ASP A 80 -9.80 4.63 12.98
CA ASP A 80 -9.61 5.00 11.58
C ASP A 80 -8.69 6.23 11.43
N ASP A 81 -7.47 6.05 10.95
CA ASP A 81 -6.39 7.03 10.94
C ASP A 81 -6.02 7.53 9.53
N LYS A 82 -5.21 8.58 9.49
CA LYS A 82 -4.63 9.13 8.25
C LYS A 82 -3.13 9.32 8.39
N LEU A 83 -2.36 8.62 7.56
CA LEU A 83 -0.91 8.63 7.56
C LEU A 83 -0.38 9.13 6.22
N TYR A 84 0.51 10.13 6.29
CA TYR A 84 1.09 10.83 5.16
C TYR A 84 2.60 10.79 5.36
N GLY A 85 3.34 10.09 4.49
CA GLY A 85 4.80 10.02 4.51
C GLY A 85 5.39 11.37 4.16
N GLY A 86 5.37 11.69 2.87
CA GLY A 86 5.83 12.97 2.33
C GLY A 86 6.98 12.77 1.36
N ASP A 87 8.04 13.56 1.49
CA ASP A 87 9.25 13.38 0.69
C ASP A 87 10.22 12.52 1.51
N GLY A 88 10.59 11.32 1.06
CA GLY A 88 11.45 10.48 1.90
C GLY A 88 11.49 9.01 1.52
N ILE A 89 12.07 8.20 2.39
CA ILE A 89 11.84 6.76 2.40
C ILE A 89 11.08 6.48 3.70
N ASP A 90 9.77 6.34 3.60
CA ASP A 90 8.90 6.30 4.76
C ASP A 90 8.49 4.87 5.13
N ASN A 91 8.19 4.68 6.41
CA ASN A 91 7.65 3.44 6.94
C ASN A 91 6.35 3.75 7.70
N LEU A 92 5.21 3.43 7.10
CA LEU A 92 3.88 3.82 7.57
C LEU A 92 3.05 2.57 7.90
N SER A 93 2.41 2.55 9.08
CA SER A 93 1.51 1.47 9.53
C SER A 93 0.19 2.04 10.02
N GLY A 94 -0.94 1.63 9.42
CA GLY A 94 -2.28 1.99 9.90
C GLY A 94 -2.56 1.39 11.29
N ASP A 95 -2.15 0.14 11.49
CA ASP A 95 -2.45 -0.70 12.64
C ASP A 95 -3.95 -1.11 12.66
N ASN A 96 -4.70 -0.90 13.74
CA ASN A 96 -6.12 -1.31 13.75
C ASN A 96 -6.99 -0.15 13.26
N GLY A 97 -7.81 -0.34 12.23
CA GLY A 97 -8.62 0.79 11.77
C GLY A 97 -9.36 0.54 10.47
N ASN A 98 -9.64 1.61 9.76
CA ASN A 98 -9.92 1.61 8.33
C ASN A 98 -9.20 2.85 7.85
N ASP A 99 -7.94 2.66 7.52
CA ASP A 99 -6.94 3.70 7.50
C ASP A 99 -6.73 4.22 6.09
N LEU A 100 -6.22 5.44 6.03
CA LEU A 100 -5.78 6.04 4.79
C LEU A 100 -4.27 6.29 4.89
N VAL A 101 -3.49 5.52 4.14
CA VAL A 101 -2.02 5.59 4.14
C VAL A 101 -1.54 6.10 2.77
N LEU A 102 -0.73 7.15 2.75
CA LEU A 102 -0.14 7.72 1.53
C LEU A 102 1.38 7.86 1.72
N GLY A 103 2.18 7.20 0.88
CA GLY A 103 3.64 7.34 0.84
C GLY A 103 4.07 8.71 0.31
N PHE A 104 3.59 9.04 -0.89
CA PHE A 104 3.95 10.21 -1.70
C PHE A 104 5.22 10.02 -2.52
N ALA A 105 6.36 10.59 -2.14
CA ALA A 105 7.54 10.62 -3.00
C ALA A 105 8.69 9.90 -2.34
N GLY A 106 9.21 8.89 -3.04
CA GLY A 106 10.35 8.09 -2.65
C GLY A 106 9.97 6.64 -2.37
N PHE A 107 10.96 5.82 -2.05
CA PHE A 107 10.76 4.37 -1.89
C PHE A 107 10.10 4.10 -0.54
N ASP A 108 8.79 3.88 -0.49
CA ASP A 108 8.04 3.77 0.75
C ASP A 108 7.66 2.34 1.12
N PHE A 109 7.45 2.12 2.42
CA PHE A 109 6.89 0.88 2.97
C PHE A 109 5.57 1.19 3.67
N LEU A 110 4.48 0.63 3.16
CA LEU A 110 3.13 0.89 3.61
C LEU A 110 2.47 -0.39 4.11
N TYR A 111 1.92 -0.36 5.32
CA TYR A 111 1.18 -1.46 5.94
C TYR A 111 -0.22 -0.99 6.35
N GLY A 112 -1.27 -1.68 5.90
CA GLY A 112 -2.66 -1.41 6.25
C GLY A 112 -2.92 -1.75 7.72
N GLY A 113 -2.90 -3.05 8.01
CA GLY A 113 -3.10 -3.57 9.35
C GLY A 113 -4.37 -4.38 9.46
N LEU A 114 -5.19 -4.10 10.47
CA LEU A 114 -6.52 -4.71 10.59
C LEU A 114 -7.58 -3.74 10.08
N GLY A 115 -8.47 -4.23 9.22
CA GLY A 115 -9.65 -3.54 8.75
C GLY A 115 -9.50 -3.10 7.30
N ASN A 116 -10.48 -2.35 6.78
CA ASN A 116 -10.55 -2.09 5.34
C ASN A 116 -9.82 -0.79 5.01
N ASP A 117 -8.60 -0.92 4.54
CA ASP A 117 -7.66 0.16 4.39
C ASP A 117 -7.60 0.68 2.95
N ARG A 118 -7.07 1.89 2.83
CA ARG A 118 -6.81 2.52 1.54
C ARG A 118 -5.40 3.04 1.49
N MET A 119 -4.62 2.52 0.56
CA MET A 119 -3.20 2.80 0.49
C MET A 119 -2.80 3.31 -0.90
N PHE A 120 -1.84 4.23 -0.91
CA PHE A 120 -1.25 4.79 -2.12
C PHE A 120 0.25 4.91 -1.94
N GLY A 121 1.03 4.25 -2.79
CA GLY A 121 2.50 4.39 -2.85
C GLY A 121 2.88 5.79 -3.27
N GLY A 122 2.79 6.07 -4.58
CA GLY A 122 2.98 7.40 -5.13
C GLY A 122 3.99 7.43 -6.27
N GLU A 123 5.09 8.15 -6.08
CA GLU A 123 6.23 8.22 -7.01
C GLU A 123 7.37 7.34 -6.47
N ASP A 124 8.15 6.74 -7.37
CA ASP A 124 9.23 5.78 -7.08
C ASP A 124 8.73 4.36 -6.72
N ASP A 125 9.65 3.38 -6.70
CA ASP A 125 9.30 1.97 -6.44
C ASP A 125 8.80 1.81 -4.98
N ASP A 126 7.56 1.34 -4.75
CA ASP A 126 6.99 1.17 -3.40
C ASP A 126 6.77 -0.28 -2.97
N VAL A 127 6.66 -0.52 -1.66
CA VAL A 127 6.23 -1.81 -1.09
C VAL A 127 4.99 -1.59 -0.23
N ILE A 128 3.89 -2.23 -0.61
CA ILE A 128 2.57 -2.04 0.03
C ILE A 128 1.94 -3.38 0.40
N ASP A 129 1.53 -3.53 1.65
CA ASP A 129 0.89 -4.74 2.19
C ASP A 129 -0.43 -4.39 2.90
N GLY A 130 -1.55 -4.92 2.39
CA GLY A 130 -2.90 -4.72 2.95
C GLY A 130 -3.07 -5.31 4.35
N GLU A 131 -2.45 -6.46 4.57
CA GLU A 131 -2.66 -7.30 5.75
C GLU A 131 -4.11 -7.85 5.87
N ASP A 132 -4.83 -7.62 6.97
CA ASP A 132 -6.15 -8.23 7.19
C ASP A 132 -7.27 -7.23 6.83
N GLY A 133 -8.05 -7.45 5.78
CA GLY A 133 -9.13 -6.53 5.43
C GLY A 133 -9.62 -6.63 4.00
N ASP A 134 -10.75 -5.98 3.68
CA ASP A 134 -11.08 -5.75 2.26
C ASP A 134 -10.43 -4.41 1.82
N ASP A 135 -9.24 -4.48 1.23
CA ASP A 135 -8.38 -3.32 1.03
C ASP A 135 -8.46 -2.72 -0.37
N SER A 136 -8.01 -1.47 -0.47
CA SER A 136 -7.87 -0.74 -1.73
C SER A 136 -6.46 -0.19 -1.88
N VAL A 137 -5.66 -0.89 -2.66
CA VAL A 137 -4.22 -0.65 -2.80
C VAL A 137 -3.90 -0.07 -4.19
N TYR A 138 -3.12 1.01 -4.20
CA TYR A 138 -2.65 1.68 -5.40
C TYR A 138 -1.12 1.82 -5.31
N GLY A 139 -0.37 1.25 -6.25
CA GLY A 139 1.09 1.38 -6.32
C GLY A 139 1.46 2.81 -6.72
N GLY A 140 1.39 3.13 -8.01
CA GLY A 140 1.61 4.47 -8.50
C GLY A 140 2.45 4.51 -9.77
N ASP A 141 3.48 5.34 -9.75
CA ASP A 141 4.48 5.43 -10.80
C ASP A 141 5.71 4.60 -10.42
N ASP A 142 6.39 4.02 -11.40
CA ASP A 142 7.57 3.15 -11.23
C ASP A 142 7.22 1.73 -10.72
N ASN A 143 8.20 0.91 -10.29
CA ASN A 143 8.00 -0.54 -10.14
C ASN A 143 7.62 -0.91 -8.71
N ASP A 144 6.35 -1.26 -8.51
CA ASP A 144 5.80 -1.49 -7.17
C ASP A 144 5.69 -2.98 -6.81
N GLU A 145 5.76 -3.28 -5.52
CA GLU A 145 5.39 -4.57 -4.93
C GLU A 145 4.13 -4.40 -4.07
N LEU A 146 3.03 -5.04 -4.50
CA LEU A 146 1.74 -4.98 -3.82
C LEU A 146 1.32 -6.36 -3.28
N VAL A 147 0.82 -6.38 -2.06
CA VAL A 147 0.23 -7.55 -1.41
C VAL A 147 -1.16 -7.17 -0.89
N GLY A 148 -2.21 -7.92 -1.27
CA GLY A 148 -3.56 -7.78 -0.68
C GLY A 148 -3.70 -8.53 0.63
N ALA A 149 -3.24 -9.78 0.66
CA ALA A 149 -3.25 -10.69 1.81
C ALA A 149 -4.66 -11.25 2.17
N ASP A 150 -5.19 -10.99 3.37
CA ASP A 150 -6.42 -11.64 3.85
C ASP A 150 -7.65 -10.74 3.60
N GLY A 151 -8.44 -11.00 2.56
CA GLY A 151 -9.75 -10.37 2.40
C GLY A 151 -10.13 -10.17 0.93
N ILE A 152 -11.18 -9.39 0.64
CA ILE A 152 -11.56 -9.16 -0.76
C ILE A 152 -10.94 -7.85 -1.23
N ASP A 153 -9.84 -7.96 -1.96
CA ASP A 153 -8.99 -6.82 -2.25
C ASP A 153 -9.21 -6.24 -3.64
N TRP A 154 -8.92 -4.94 -3.71
CA TRP A 154 -8.79 -4.20 -4.95
C TRP A 154 -7.36 -3.67 -5.06
N LEU A 155 -6.62 -4.17 -6.06
CA LEU A 155 -5.22 -3.84 -6.28
C LEU A 155 -5.05 -3.21 -7.68
N TYR A 156 -4.38 -2.06 -7.73
CA TYR A 156 -3.94 -1.44 -8.99
C TYR A 156 -2.49 -1.01 -8.89
N ALA A 157 -1.63 -1.65 -9.68
CA ALA A 157 -0.20 -1.40 -9.60
C ALA A 157 0.17 -0.05 -10.20
N GLY A 158 -0.28 0.27 -11.42
CA GLY A 158 -0.15 1.61 -11.96
C GLY A 158 0.68 1.64 -13.23
N SER A 159 1.81 2.34 -13.21
CA SER A 159 2.75 2.33 -14.33
C SER A 159 4.11 1.88 -13.86
N GLY A 160 4.71 0.88 -14.49
CA GLY A 160 5.85 0.23 -13.87
C GLY A 160 6.23 -1.08 -14.53
N ASN A 161 6.89 -1.95 -13.79
CA ASN A 161 6.90 -3.39 -14.07
C ASN A 161 6.66 -4.04 -12.73
N ASP A 162 5.39 -4.25 -12.43
CA ASP A 162 4.98 -4.40 -11.05
C ASP A 162 4.90 -5.86 -10.63
N LEU A 163 4.93 -6.09 -9.34
CA LEU A 163 4.73 -7.40 -8.72
C LEU A 163 3.53 -7.34 -7.79
N VAL A 164 2.49 -8.11 -8.10
CA VAL A 164 1.26 -8.13 -7.31
C VAL A 164 0.95 -9.55 -6.83
N TYR A 165 0.71 -9.69 -5.53
CA TYR A 165 0.13 -10.86 -4.88
C TYR A 165 -1.25 -10.46 -4.36
N ALA A 166 -2.31 -11.10 -4.88
CA ALA A 166 -3.68 -10.77 -4.46
C ALA A 166 -3.94 -11.31 -3.05
N GLY A 167 -3.83 -12.63 -2.85
CA GLY A 167 -3.83 -13.23 -1.52
C GLY A 167 -4.91 -14.30 -1.38
N GLU A 168 -5.57 -14.33 -0.23
CA GLU A 168 -6.73 -15.18 0.00
C GLU A 168 -8.02 -14.45 -0.40
N ASN A 169 -9.02 -15.19 -0.89
CA ASN A 169 -10.37 -14.73 -1.27
C ASN A 169 -10.48 -14.12 -2.68
N ASP A 170 -11.68 -13.65 -3.05
CA ASP A 170 -12.03 -13.34 -4.43
C ASP A 170 -11.58 -11.92 -4.84
N ASP A 171 -10.36 -11.78 -5.35
CA ASP A 171 -9.73 -10.47 -5.51
C ASP A 171 -9.93 -9.83 -6.88
N THR A 172 -9.65 -8.52 -6.96
CA THR A 172 -9.57 -7.79 -8.23
C THR A 172 -8.22 -7.10 -8.39
N VAL A 173 -7.46 -7.54 -9.39
CA VAL A 173 -6.11 -7.05 -9.70
C VAL A 173 -6.05 -6.38 -11.08
N TYR A 174 -5.39 -5.23 -11.13
CA TYR A 174 -5.05 -4.51 -12.36
C TYR A 174 -3.54 -4.21 -12.37
N GLY A 175 -2.78 -4.69 -13.35
CA GLY A 175 -1.36 -4.36 -13.51
C GLY A 175 -1.19 -2.91 -13.96
N GLY A 176 -1.70 -2.59 -15.15
CA GLY A 176 -1.68 -1.23 -15.68
C GLY A 176 -0.75 -1.10 -16.88
N ASP A 177 0.14 -0.11 -16.86
CA ASP A 177 1.12 0.09 -17.93
C ASP A 177 2.44 -0.55 -17.51
N GLY A 178 2.94 -1.59 -18.18
CA GLY A 178 4.17 -2.22 -17.68
C GLY A 178 4.50 -3.58 -18.23
N HIS A 179 5.43 -4.28 -17.59
CA HIS A 179 5.60 -5.72 -17.79
C HIS A 179 5.36 -6.37 -16.44
N ASP A 180 4.09 -6.64 -16.15
CA ASP A 180 3.68 -6.90 -14.77
C ASP A 180 3.67 -8.39 -14.48
N THR A 181 3.94 -8.74 -13.21
CA THR A 181 3.84 -10.09 -12.68
C THR A 181 2.69 -10.12 -11.68
N LEU A 182 1.59 -10.77 -12.04
CA LEU A 182 0.35 -10.79 -11.26
C LEU A 182 0.04 -12.21 -10.79
N LEU A 183 -0.09 -12.39 -9.47
CA LEU A 183 -0.44 -13.64 -8.83
C LEU A 183 -1.79 -13.46 -8.10
N GLY A 184 -2.83 -14.21 -8.49
CA GLY A 184 -4.12 -14.19 -7.80
C GLY A 184 -4.13 -14.99 -6.49
N GLU A 185 -3.39 -16.09 -6.46
CA GLU A 185 -3.27 -16.98 -5.30
C GLU A 185 -4.55 -17.79 -5.00
N GLU A 186 -5.21 -17.66 -3.85
CA GLU A 186 -6.37 -18.48 -3.47
C GLU A 186 -7.67 -17.70 -3.66
N GLY A 187 -8.61 -18.13 -4.50
CA GLY A 187 -9.87 -17.42 -4.67
C GLY A 187 -10.38 -17.42 -6.09
N ASN A 188 -11.55 -16.83 -6.34
CA ASN A 188 -12.06 -16.64 -7.69
C ASN A 188 -11.74 -15.24 -8.19
N ASP A 189 -10.58 -15.08 -8.79
CA ASP A 189 -10.02 -13.75 -9.00
C ASP A 189 -10.44 -13.13 -10.32
N ARG A 190 -10.42 -11.80 -10.35
CA ARG A 190 -10.45 -11.01 -11.58
C ARG A 190 -9.10 -10.32 -11.77
N ILE A 191 -8.36 -10.73 -12.80
CA ILE A 191 -7.03 -10.18 -13.08
C ILE A 191 -6.97 -9.57 -14.48
N GLU A 192 -6.49 -8.34 -14.59
CA GLU A 192 -6.24 -7.63 -15.84
C GLU A 192 -4.78 -7.14 -15.89
N GLY A 193 -4.00 -7.65 -16.85
CA GLY A 193 -2.59 -7.27 -17.04
C GLY A 193 -2.46 -5.82 -17.46
N GLY A 194 -2.91 -5.49 -18.67
CA GLY A 194 -3.00 -4.12 -19.15
C GLY A 194 -2.21 -3.90 -20.43
N ALA A 195 -1.30 -2.95 -20.43
CA ALA A 195 -0.40 -2.70 -21.55
C ALA A 195 0.97 -3.31 -21.27
N GLY A 196 1.59 -3.90 -22.30
CA GLY A 196 2.90 -4.54 -22.21
C GLY A 196 2.85 -6.06 -22.00
N TYR A 197 3.99 -6.68 -21.68
CA TYR A 197 4.16 -8.12 -21.73
C TYR A 197 4.01 -8.74 -20.34
N ASP A 198 2.79 -9.12 -19.99
CA ASP A 198 2.48 -9.50 -18.61
C ASP A 198 2.66 -11.00 -18.36
N TYR A 199 2.91 -11.35 -17.10
CA TYR A 199 2.98 -12.70 -16.59
C TYR A 199 1.94 -12.88 -15.48
N ILE A 200 0.86 -13.61 -15.79
CA ILE A 200 -0.29 -13.78 -14.91
C ILE A 200 -0.44 -15.25 -14.52
N ILE A 201 -0.47 -15.50 -13.21
CA ILE A 201 -0.88 -16.76 -12.60
C ILE A 201 -2.11 -16.46 -11.75
N ALA A 202 -3.29 -16.96 -12.14
CA ALA A 202 -4.47 -16.73 -11.30
C ALA A 202 -4.41 -17.57 -10.02
N GLY A 203 -4.19 -18.88 -10.10
CA GLY A 203 -3.98 -19.70 -8.91
C GLY A 203 -5.11 -20.70 -8.71
N ASP A 204 -5.62 -20.80 -7.48
CA ASP A 204 -6.64 -21.77 -7.09
C ASP A 204 -8.04 -21.13 -7.10
N GLY A 205 -8.85 -21.42 -8.12
CA GLY A 205 -10.26 -21.05 -8.13
C GLY A 205 -10.85 -20.98 -9.54
N ASP A 206 -12.04 -20.37 -9.65
CA ASP A 206 -12.72 -20.12 -10.93
C ASP A 206 -12.44 -18.68 -11.41
N ASP A 207 -11.28 -18.46 -12.01
CA ASP A 207 -10.77 -17.10 -12.29
C ASP A 207 -11.19 -16.50 -13.64
N VAL A 208 -11.06 -15.17 -13.72
CA VAL A 208 -11.25 -14.39 -14.94
C VAL A 208 -10.02 -13.55 -15.24
N ILE A 209 -9.25 -13.97 -16.25
CA ILE A 209 -8.00 -13.31 -16.66
C ILE A 209 -8.16 -12.58 -18.00
N PHE A 210 -7.66 -11.34 -18.06
CA PHE A 210 -7.49 -10.54 -19.27
C PHE A 210 -6.04 -10.08 -19.38
N GLY A 211 -5.29 -10.59 -20.37
CA GLY A 211 -3.89 -10.18 -20.55
C GLY A 211 -3.76 -8.73 -21.01
N GLY A 212 -4.53 -8.32 -22.03
CA GLY A 212 -4.45 -6.96 -22.58
C GLY A 212 -4.32 -6.96 -24.09
N ASN A 213 -3.68 -5.92 -24.63
CA ASN A 213 -3.48 -5.75 -26.08
C ASN A 213 -2.23 -6.45 -26.63
N ASP A 214 -1.32 -6.87 -25.75
CA ASP A 214 0.02 -7.32 -26.07
C ASP A 214 0.17 -8.85 -25.94
N SER A 215 1.41 -9.36 -25.82
CA SER A 215 1.68 -10.81 -25.83
C SER A 215 1.99 -11.35 -24.44
N ASP A 216 0.95 -11.84 -23.78
CA ASP A 216 1.01 -12.14 -22.36
C ASP A 216 1.17 -13.64 -22.08
N TYR A 217 1.69 -13.97 -20.90
CA TYR A 217 1.75 -15.33 -20.37
C TYR A 217 0.66 -15.51 -19.32
N LEU A 218 -0.38 -16.29 -19.66
CA LEU A 218 -1.54 -16.49 -18.80
C LEU A 218 -1.65 -17.95 -18.34
N TYR A 219 -1.65 -18.16 -17.02
CA TYR A 219 -1.88 -19.44 -16.36
C TYR A 219 -3.09 -19.31 -15.43
N GLY A 220 -4.08 -20.19 -15.62
CA GLY A 220 -5.31 -20.20 -14.80
C GLY A 220 -5.09 -20.99 -13.52
N ASP A 221 -4.97 -22.32 -13.65
CA ASP A 221 -4.91 -23.26 -12.53
C ASP A 221 -3.48 -23.72 -12.20
N ALA A 222 -3.13 -23.73 -10.90
CA ALA A 222 -1.89 -24.33 -10.38
C ALA A 222 -1.94 -25.88 -10.40
N GLU A 223 -3.13 -26.50 -10.43
CA GLU A 223 -3.30 -27.94 -10.60
C GLU A 223 -3.72 -28.31 -12.04
N LEU A 224 -3.02 -29.27 -12.65
CA LEU A 224 -3.63 -30.15 -13.65
C LEU A 224 -4.17 -31.39 -12.93
N PRO A 225 -5.48 -31.51 -12.60
CA PRO A 225 -6.03 -32.79 -12.23
C PRO A 225 -6.03 -33.68 -13.47
N ALA A 226 -5.28 -34.78 -13.40
CA ALA A 226 -5.28 -35.81 -14.42
C ALA A 226 -6.69 -36.40 -14.57
N GLY A 227 -7.54 -35.84 -15.46
CA GLY A 227 -8.79 -36.52 -15.80
C GLY A 227 -9.93 -35.75 -16.44
N HIS A 228 -10.01 -34.41 -16.41
CA HIS A 228 -11.21 -33.73 -16.89
C HIS A 228 -10.95 -32.78 -18.06
N ARG A 229 -11.50 -33.15 -19.23
CA ARG A 229 -11.54 -32.31 -20.42
C ARG A 229 -12.64 -31.27 -20.29
N SER A 230 -12.29 -30.02 -20.62
CA SER A 230 -13.14 -28.85 -20.93
C SER A 230 -13.72 -28.13 -19.70
N ARG A 231 -13.41 -26.84 -19.46
CA ARG A 231 -13.76 -25.69 -20.32
C ARG A 231 -12.80 -24.48 -20.17
N ARG A 232 -12.41 -23.92 -21.34
CA ARG A 232 -11.81 -22.58 -21.60
C ARG A 232 -10.54 -22.17 -20.85
N CYS A 233 -9.44 -22.79 -21.25
CA CYS A 233 -8.25 -22.04 -21.64
C CYS A 233 -7.97 -22.36 -23.12
N ARG A 234 -8.26 -21.43 -24.04
CA ARG A 234 -7.87 -21.60 -25.45
C ARG A 234 -6.47 -21.01 -25.62
N ARG A 235 -5.47 -21.89 -25.56
CA ARG A 235 -4.26 -21.73 -26.38
C ARG A 235 -4.67 -21.53 -27.85
N GLN A 236 -4.45 -20.33 -28.38
CA GLN A 236 -3.96 -20.01 -29.73
C GLN A 236 -4.51 -18.67 -30.21
N ASP A 237 -3.69 -17.64 -30.16
CA ASP A 237 -3.65 -16.63 -31.21
C ASP A 237 -2.21 -16.47 -31.71
N TYR A 238 -1.78 -17.43 -32.54
CA TYR A 238 -0.67 -17.22 -33.46
C TYR A 238 -1.19 -16.36 -34.62
N LEU A 239 -1.14 -15.04 -34.49
CA LEU A 239 -1.25 -14.17 -35.66
C LEU A 239 0.03 -14.30 -36.50
N ARG A 240 -0.06 -15.06 -37.59
CA ARG A 240 0.99 -15.07 -38.61
C ARG A 240 1.01 -13.72 -39.34
N PRO A 241 2.20 -13.12 -39.60
CA PRO A 241 2.29 -11.91 -40.41
C PRO A 241 1.98 -12.24 -41.87
N ASN A 242 1.12 -11.42 -42.47
CA ASN A 242 0.84 -11.44 -43.90
C ASN A 242 2.13 -11.16 -44.70
N HIS A 243 2.61 -12.17 -45.41
CA HIS A 243 3.53 -11.96 -46.52
C HIS A 243 3.00 -12.59 -47.81
N ARG A 244 2.70 -11.67 -48.74
CA ARG A 244 2.49 -11.77 -50.19
C ARG A 244 1.11 -12.19 -50.69
#